data_AF-A0A2A8S805-F1
#
_entry.id   AF-A0A2A8S805-F1
#
_cell.length_a   1.000
_cell.length_b   1.000
_cell.length_c   1.000
_cell.angle_alpha   90.00
_cell.angle_beta   90.00
_cell.angle_gamma   90.00
#
_symmetry.space_group_name_H-M   'P 1'
#
loop_
_entity.id
_entity.type
_entity.pdbx_description
1 polymer ?
#
loop_
_entity_poly.entity_id
_entity_poly.type
_entity_poly.pdbx_seq_one_letter_code
_entity_poly.pdbx_strand_id
1 'polypeptide(L)'
;MSRFQAPYKATLIRLYKLYLIDEKTLETYFDKTIDYHREFEALGLDPYMIERSNVVNFGKLEKLMNQYTLPYTAQQANQQVLEEVIGYFHKMKGEAAE
;
A
#
# COMPACT_ATOMS: atom_id res chain seq x y z
N MET A 1 -16.23 2.91 -8.38
CA MET A 1 -15.31 3.58 -7.44
C MET A 1 -14.96 2.69 -6.23
N SER A 2 -14.46 1.46 -6.41
CA SER A 2 -14.23 0.50 -5.30
C SER A 2 -12.77 0.00 -5.17
N ARG A 3 -11.91 0.25 -6.17
CA ARG A 3 -10.60 -0.39 -6.26
C ARG A 3 -9.58 0.02 -5.19
N PHE A 4 -9.68 1.20 -4.56
CA PHE A 4 -8.70 1.67 -3.58
C PHE A 4 -8.93 1.19 -2.14
N GLN A 5 -10.13 0.71 -1.79
CA GLN A 5 -10.36 0.10 -0.47
C GLN A 5 -9.77 -1.31 -0.38
N ALA A 6 -9.72 -2.05 -1.49
CA ALA A 6 -9.20 -3.42 -1.51
C ALA A 6 -7.71 -3.51 -1.10
N PRO A 7 -6.79 -2.66 -1.59
CA PRO A 7 -5.40 -2.61 -1.13
C PRO A 7 -5.27 -2.26 0.35
N TYR A 8 -6.03 -1.28 0.84
CA TYR A 8 -6.01 -0.87 2.25
C TYR A 8 -6.44 -2.01 3.18
N LYS A 9 -7.58 -2.65 2.87
CA LYS A 9 -8.09 -3.79 3.65
C LYS A 9 -7.14 -4.99 3.59
N ALA A 10 -6.52 -5.26 2.44
CA ALA A 10 -5.52 -6.33 2.31
C ALA A 10 -4.28 -6.07 3.18
N THR A 11 -3.80 -4.82 3.24
CA THR A 11 -2.71 -4.43 4.13
C THR A 11 -3.08 -4.61 5.60
N LEU A 12 -4.27 -4.17 6.02
CA LEU A 12 -4.74 -4.38 7.40
C LEU A 12 -4.79 -5.86 7.78
N ILE A 13 -5.34 -6.72 6.91
CA ILE A 13 -5.36 -8.18 7.13
C ILE A 13 -3.94 -8.72 7.26
N ARG A 14 -3.00 -8.25 6.42
CA ARG A 14 -1.60 -8.69 6.48
C ARG A 14 -0.93 -8.28 7.78
N LEU A 15 -1.15 -7.05 8.26
CA LEU A 15 -0.61 -6.57 9.53
C LEU A 15 -1.13 -7.41 10.71
N TYR A 16 -2.41 -7.76 10.70
CA TYR A 16 -3.00 -8.64 11.72
C TYR A 16 -2.39 -10.05 11.68
N LYS A 17 -2.26 -10.66 10.48
CA LYS A 17 -1.64 -11.98 10.31
C LYS A 17 -0.16 -12.02 10.75
N LEU A 18 0.52 -10.87 10.72
CA LEU A 18 1.89 -10.72 11.19
C LEU A 18 1.98 -10.35 12.68
N TYR A 19 0.85 -10.30 13.39
CA TYR A 19 0.75 -9.90 14.80
C TYR A 19 1.28 -8.48 15.09
N LEU A 20 1.27 -7.61 14.07
CA LEU A 20 1.68 -6.20 14.22
C LEU A 20 0.54 -5.29 14.71
N ILE A 21 -0.70 -5.75 14.56
CA ILE A 21 -1.91 -5.12 15.12
C ILE A 21 -2.80 -6.21 15.74
N ASP A 22 -3.59 -5.85 16.74
CA ASP A 22 -4.56 -6.75 17.36
C ASP A 22 -5.91 -6.77 16.60
N GLU A 23 -6.77 -7.72 16.97
CA GLU A 23 -8.09 -7.90 16.36
C GLU A 23 -8.96 -6.65 16.52
N LYS A 24 -8.90 -6.01 17.69
CA LYS A 24 -9.67 -4.78 17.97
C LYS A 24 -9.25 -3.63 17.05
N THR A 25 -7.95 -3.49 16.80
CA THR A 25 -7.39 -2.51 15.86
C THR A 25 -7.85 -2.85 14.45
N LEU A 26 -7.77 -4.12 14.03
CA LEU A 26 -8.27 -4.56 12.73
C LEU A 26 -9.73 -4.17 12.55
N GLU A 27 -10.63 -4.57 13.46
CA GLU A 27 -12.07 -4.24 13.40
C GLU A 27 -12.32 -2.73 13.35
N THR A 28 -11.60 -1.95 14.16
CA THR A 28 -11.75 -0.49 14.22
C THR A 28 -11.46 0.18 12.88
N TYR A 29 -10.49 -0.35 12.13
CA TYR A 29 -10.01 0.27 10.88
C TYR A 29 -10.54 -0.41 9.61
N PHE A 30 -11.04 -1.66 9.69
CA PHE A 30 -11.40 -2.46 8.53
C PHE A 30 -12.55 -1.86 7.71
N ASP A 31 -13.56 -1.30 8.39
CA ASP A 31 -14.74 -0.69 7.76
C ASP A 31 -14.83 0.82 7.94
N LYS A 32 -13.82 1.44 8.57
CA LYS A 32 -13.76 2.89 8.66
C LYS A 32 -13.43 3.50 7.29
N THR A 33 -14.31 4.38 6.85
CA THR A 33 -13.98 5.34 5.80
C THR A 33 -13.22 6.48 6.47
N ILE A 34 -11.89 6.45 6.38
CA ILE A 34 -11.04 7.50 6.94
C ILE A 34 -10.90 8.61 5.89
N ASP A 35 -11.29 9.82 6.28
CA ASP A 35 -10.96 11.03 5.53
C ASP A 35 -9.54 11.47 5.90
N TYR A 36 -8.56 10.91 5.19
CA TYR A 36 -7.14 11.18 5.45
C TYR A 36 -6.79 12.67 5.29
N HIS A 37 -7.54 13.41 4.46
CA HIS A 37 -7.30 14.85 4.27
C HIS A 37 -7.59 15.60 5.57
N ARG A 38 -8.74 15.33 6.19
CA ARG A 38 -9.11 15.89 7.50
C ARG A 38 -8.17 15.46 8.63
N GLU A 39 -7.74 14.21 8.64
CA GLU A 39 -6.80 13.71 9.66
C GLU A 39 -5.43 14.42 9.55
N PHE A 40 -4.94 14.65 8.33
CA PHE A 40 -3.66 15.34 8.13
C PHE A 40 -3.76 16.83 8.49
N GLU A 41 -4.85 17.50 8.12
CA GLU A 41 -5.13 18.88 8.57
C GLU A 41 -5.17 18.98 10.09
N ALA A 42 -5.83 18.05 10.78
CA ALA A 42 -5.92 18.02 12.24
C ALA A 42 -4.54 17.83 12.91
N LEU A 43 -3.61 17.17 12.23
CA LEU A 43 -2.23 16.97 12.68
C LEU A 43 -1.28 18.10 12.27
N GLY A 44 -1.77 19.13 11.56
CA GLY A 44 -0.94 20.21 11.01
C GLY A 44 0.01 19.76 9.90
N LEU A 45 -0.29 18.62 9.27
CA LEU A 45 0.47 18.06 8.16
C LEU A 45 -0.13 18.50 6.82
N ASP A 46 0.72 18.61 5.79
CA ASP A 46 0.27 18.95 4.44
C ASP A 46 -0.64 17.83 3.88
N PRO A 47 -1.95 18.09 3.68
CA PRO A 47 -2.89 17.09 3.21
C PRO A 47 -2.69 16.74 1.73
N TYR A 48 -1.86 17.46 0.97
CA TYR A 48 -1.52 17.10 -0.40
C TYR A 48 -0.48 15.97 -0.49
N MET A 49 0.18 15.60 0.61
CA MET A 49 1.11 14.46 0.64
C MET A 49 0.42 13.09 0.43
N ILE A 50 -0.90 13.03 0.61
CA ILE A 50 -1.76 11.84 0.48
C ILE A 50 -2.67 11.92 -0.75
N GLU A 51 -2.38 12.83 -1.69
CA GLU A 51 -3.05 12.83 -3.00
C GLU A 51 -3.05 11.43 -3.61
N ARG A 52 -4.19 11.03 -4.17
CA ARG A 52 -4.32 9.76 -4.88
C ARG A 52 -3.35 9.77 -6.05
N SER A 53 -2.23 9.09 -5.88
CA SER A 53 -1.32 8.88 -6.99
C SER A 53 -1.97 7.91 -7.97
N ASN A 54 -2.37 8.41 -9.13
CA ASN A 54 -2.78 7.58 -10.28
C ASN A 54 -1.57 6.87 -10.92
N VAL A 55 -0.35 7.15 -10.42
CA VAL A 55 0.91 6.62 -10.94
C VAL A 55 1.64 5.89 -9.81
N VAL A 56 1.85 4.59 -9.96
CA VAL A 56 2.73 3.84 -9.07
C VAL A 56 4.16 4.05 -9.54
N ASN A 57 4.99 4.72 -8.73
CA ASN A 57 6.41 4.93 -9.03
C ASN A 57 7.25 3.77 -8.50
N PHE A 58 7.30 2.68 -9.28
CA PHE A 58 8.07 1.48 -8.94
C PHE A 58 9.55 1.76 -8.70
N GLY A 59 10.16 2.70 -9.45
CA GLY A 59 11.57 3.07 -9.26
C GLY A 59 11.86 3.73 -7.92
N LYS A 60 10.92 4.49 -7.34
CA LYS A 60 11.05 5.03 -5.97
C LYS A 60 10.94 3.92 -4.92
N LEU A 61 10.07 2.93 -5.17
CA LEU A 61 9.88 1.76 -4.30
C LEU A 61 11.14 0.88 -4.26
N GLU A 62 11.74 0.57 -5.41
CA GLU A 62 13.03 -0.15 -5.48
C GLU A 62 14.14 0.60 -4.74
N LYS A 63 14.23 1.92 -4.91
CA LYS A 63 15.21 2.74 -4.19
C LYS A 63 15.04 2.64 -2.67
N LEU A 64 13.81 2.69 -2.17
CA LEU A 64 13.54 2.54 -0.74
C LEU A 64 13.90 1.14 -0.23
N MET A 65 13.59 0.09 -0.98
CA MET A 65 13.96 -1.28 -0.64
C MET A 65 15.49 -1.47 -0.59
N ASN A 66 16.23 -0.81 -1.49
CA ASN A 66 17.69 -0.86 -1.50
C ASN A 66 18.32 0.00 -0.38
N GLN A 67 17.66 1.10 0.00
CA GLN A 67 18.15 1.98 1.07
C GLN A 67 17.93 1.39 2.46
N TYR A 68 16.82 0.67 2.68
CA TYR A 68 16.46 0.05 3.95
C TYR A 68 16.47 -1.47 3.81
N THR A 69 17.67 -2.05 3.93
CA THR A 69 17.86 -3.49 3.76
C THR A 69 17.31 -4.27 4.95
N LEU A 70 16.41 -5.21 4.65
CA LEU A 70 15.91 -6.19 5.60
C LEU A 70 16.78 -7.46 5.54
N PRO A 71 16.61 -8.42 6.48
CA PRO A 71 17.24 -9.72 6.38
C PRO A 71 17.00 -10.36 5.00
N TYR A 72 18.00 -11.04 4.47
CA TYR A 72 18.04 -11.52 3.08
C TYR A 72 16.75 -12.23 2.63
N THR A 73 16.20 -13.10 3.49
CA THR A 73 14.95 -13.83 3.21
C THR A 73 13.74 -12.91 3.05
N ALA A 74 13.63 -11.86 3.88
CA ALA A 74 12.58 -10.86 3.77
C ALA A 74 12.79 -9.96 2.55
N GLN A 75 14.05 -9.59 2.25
CA GLN A 75 14.37 -8.80 1.07
C GLN A 75 14.01 -9.54 -0.22
N GLN A 76 14.34 -10.84 -0.30
CA GLN A 76 14.02 -11.68 -1.45
C GLN A 76 12.50 -11.85 -1.61
N ALA A 77 11.76 -12.08 -0.52
CA ALA A 77 10.30 -12.15 -0.56
C ALA A 77 9.67 -10.83 -1.02
N ASN A 78 10.19 -9.69 -0.54
CA ASN A 78 9.71 -8.37 -0.97
C ASN A 78 10.00 -8.12 -2.46
N GLN A 79 11.16 -8.55 -2.96
CA GLN A 79 11.52 -8.45 -4.36
C GLN A 79 10.55 -9.24 -5.25
N GLN A 80 10.22 -10.48 -4.87
CA GLN A 80 9.24 -11.31 -5.58
C GLN A 80 7.86 -10.65 -5.63
N VAL A 81 7.38 -10.12 -4.50
CA VAL A 81 6.09 -9.43 -4.44
C VAL A 81 6.11 -8.16 -5.32
N LEU A 82 7.21 -7.42 -5.34
CA LEU A 82 7.35 -6.24 -6.20
C LEU A 82 7.21 -6.62 -7.69
N GLU A 83 7.87 -7.69 -8.13
CA GLU A 83 7.78 -8.20 -9.50
C GLU A 83 6.35 -8.63 -9.87
N GLU A 84 5.66 -9.33 -8.97
CA GLU A 84 4.26 -9.73 -9.16
C GLU A 84 3.33 -8.52 -9.32
N VAL A 85 3.52 -7.48 -8.50
CA VAL A 85 2.74 -6.25 -8.56
C VAL A 85 3.01 -5.49 -9.86
N ILE A 86 4.28 -5.36 -10.27
CA ILE A 86 4.65 -4.75 -11.56
C ILE A 86 3.97 -5.49 -12.72
N GLY A 87 4.06 -6.83 -12.71
CA GLY A 87 3.44 -7.68 -13.72
C GLY A 87 1.93 -7.48 -13.82
N TYR A 88 1.23 -7.43 -12.68
CA TYR A 88 -0.21 -7.17 -12.63
C TYR A 88 -0.59 -5.82 -13.27
N PHE A 89 0.11 -4.74 -12.90
CA PHE A 89 -0.20 -3.41 -13.43
C PHE A 89 0.17 -3.24 -14.90
N HIS A 90 1.25 -3.89 -15.38
CA HIS A 90 1.58 -3.93 -16.80
C HIS A 90 0.51 -4.67 -17.62
N LYS A 91 0.02 -5.82 -17.12
CA LYS A 91 -1.04 -6.58 -17.78
C LYS A 91 -2.36 -5.79 -17.84
N MET A 92 -2.75 -5.14 -16.74
CA MET A 92 -3.93 -4.28 -16.68
C MET A 92 -3.87 -3.07 -17.62
N LYS A 93 -2.66 -2.58 -17.93
CA LYS A 93 -2.45 -1.49 -18.90
C LYS A 93 -2.60 -1.97 -20.36
N GLY A 94 -2.34 -3.25 -20.63
CA GLY A 94 -2.55 -3.88 -21.94
C GLY A 94 -4.00 -4.23 -22.24
N GLU A 95 -4.78 -4.62 -21.22
CA GLU A 95 -6.22 -4.97 -21.37
C GLU A 95 -7.16 -3.75 -21.50
N ALA A 96 -6.66 -2.53 -21.35
CA ALA A 96 -7.45 -1.29 -21.47
C ALA A 96 -7.43 -0.68 -22.89
N ALA A 97 -6.84 -1.37 -23.87
CA ALA A 97 -6.62 -0.86 -25.24
C ALA A 97 -7.38 -1.63 -26.34
N GLU A 98 -8.33 -2.50 -26.00
CA GLU A 98 -9.24 -3.17 -26.96
C GLU A 98 -10.70 -2.74 -26.73
#